data_AF-A0A920DWI0-F1
#
_entry.id   AF-A0A920DWI0-F1
#
_cell.length_a   1.000
_cell.length_b   1.000
_cell.length_c   1.000
_cell.angle_alpha   90.00
_cell.angle_beta   90.00
_cell.angle_gamma   90.00
#
_symmetry.space_group_name_H-M   'P 1'
#
loop_
_entity.id
_entity.type
_entity.pdbx_description
1 polymer ?
#
loop_
_entity_poly.entity_id
_entity_poly.type
_entity_poly.pdbx_seq_one_letter_code
_entity_poly.pdbx_strand_id
1 'polypeptide(L)' 'MSSIGSLILIYLVSLKFIYGLDIGDRPLLIAGTLLVVVGIQFISFGVIGEILSRTYFASSKEKSYFIRWNSDDKE' A
#
# COMPACT_ATOMS: atom_id res chain seq x y z
N MET A 1 -6.08 -7.78 2.81
CA MET A 1 -6.32 -8.07 1.37
C MET A 1 -5.49 -9.26 0.90
N SER A 2 -4.17 -9.23 1.05
CA SER A 2 -3.30 -10.35 0.63
C SER A 2 -3.68 -11.69 1.28
N SER A 3 -3.97 -11.73 2.59
CA SER A 3 -4.35 -12.97 3.28
C SER A 3 -5.63 -13.62 2.73
N ILE A 4 -6.62 -12.81 2.35
CA ILE A 4 -7.88 -13.29 1.76
C ILE A 4 -7.63 -13.81 0.35
N GLY A 5 -6.85 -13.09 -0.47
CA GLY A 5 -6.43 -13.54 -1.79
C GLY A 5 -5.65 -14.86 -1.73
N SER A 6 -4.72 -14.99 -0.78
CA SER A 6 -3.96 -16.22 -0.57
C SER A 6 -4.84 -17.40 -0.17
N LEU A 7 -5.82 -17.20 0.72
CA LEU A 7 -6.78 -18.26 1.08
C LEU A 7 -7.60 -18.73 -0.13
N ILE A 8 -8.06 -17.79 -0.97
CA ILE A 8 -8.79 -18.09 -2.21
C ILE A 8 -7.90 -18.88 -3.18
N LEU A 9 -6.63 -18.48 -3.34
CA LEU A 9 -5.69 -19.17 -4.22
C LEU A 9 -5.33 -20.56 -3.70
N ILE A 10 -5.11 -20.73 -2.39
CA ILE A 10 -4.85 -22.05 -1.78
C ILE A 10 -6.03 -22.98 -2.02
N TYR A 11 -7.26 -22.48 -1.88
CA TYR A 11 -8.47 -23.25 -2.17
C TYR A 11 -8.52 -23.68 -3.64
N LEU A 12 -8.30 -22.76 -4.59
CA LEU A 12 -8.31 -23.08 -6.03
C LEU A 12 -7.18 -24.03 -6.44
N VAL A 13 -5.99 -23.86 -5.89
CA VAL A 13 -4.84 -24.76 -6.12
C VAL A 13 -5.15 -26.16 -5.60
N SER A 14 -5.77 -26.27 -4.42
CA SER A 14 -6.21 -27.54 -3.86
C SER A 14 -7.24 -28.21 -4.77
N LEU A 15 -8.18 -27.45 -5.33
CA LEU A 15 -9.15 -27.95 -6.31
C LEU A 15 -8.47 -28.48 -7.58
N LYS A 16 -7.50 -27.76 -8.12
CA LYS A 16 -6.78 -28.17 -9.34
C LYS A 16 -5.94 -29.41 -9.13
N PHE A 17 -5.18 -29.49 -8.04
CA PHE A 17 -4.25 -30.59 -7.80
C PHE A 17 -4.93 -31.86 -7.29
N ILE A 18 -5.99 -31.74 -6.49
CA ILE A 18 -6.66 -32.91 -5.89
C ILE A 18 -7.80 -33.42 -6.79
N TYR A 19 -8.57 -32.52 -7.40
CA TYR A 19 -9.77 -32.88 -8.17
C TYR A 19 -9.55 -32.83 -9.69
N GLY A 20 -8.39 -32.36 -10.18
CA GLY A 20 -8.08 -32.30 -11.61
C GLY A 20 -8.98 -31.33 -12.40
N LEU A 21 -9.69 -30.43 -11.71
CA LEU A 21 -10.64 -29.51 -12.32
C LEU A 21 -9.93 -28.31 -12.96
N ASP A 22 -10.44 -27.89 -14.11
CA ASP A 22 -9.98 -26.68 -14.77
C ASP A 22 -10.45 -25.42 -14.01
N ILE A 23 -9.49 -24.62 -13.59
CA ILE A 23 -9.70 -23.39 -12.81
C ILE A 23 -9.37 -22.11 -13.59
N GLY A 24 -8.90 -22.23 -14.84
CA GLY A 24 -8.48 -21.09 -15.67
C GLY A 24 -9.63 -20.15 -16.05
N ASP A 25 -10.84 -20.68 -16.19
CA ASP A 25 -12.04 -19.91 -16.59
C ASP A 25 -12.72 -19.21 -15.40
N ARG A 26 -12.32 -19.56 -14.16
CA ARG A 26 -13.00 -19.05 -12.95
C ARG A 26 -12.55 -17.61 -12.69
N PRO A 27 -13.45 -16.61 -12.72
CA PRO A 27 -13.08 -15.21 -12.41
C PRO A 27 -12.50 -15.05 -11.00
N LEU A 28 -12.77 -16.01 -10.10
CA LEU A 28 -12.22 -16.09 -8.76
C LEU A 28 -10.68 -16.25 -8.74
N LEU A 29 -10.08 -16.89 -9.75
CA LEU A 29 -8.63 -17.03 -9.87
C LEU A 29 -7.97 -15.66 -10.08
N ILE A 30 -8.47 -14.90 -11.06
CA ILE A 30 -7.98 -13.55 -11.36
C ILE A 30 -8.20 -12.63 -10.16
N ALA A 31 -9.39 -12.67 -9.55
CA ALA A 31 -9.69 -11.86 -8.36
C ALA A 31 -8.75 -12.18 -7.19
N GLY A 32 -8.50 -13.47 -6.91
CA GLY A 32 -7.58 -13.91 -5.86
C GLY A 32 -6.14 -13.44 -6.10
N THR A 33 -5.62 -13.58 -7.32
CA THR A 33 -4.30 -13.10 -7.70
C THR A 33 -4.19 -11.58 -7.58
N LEU A 34 -5.17 -10.83 -8.07
CA LEU A 34 -5.20 -9.38 -7.94
C LEU A 34 -5.20 -8.92 -6.48
N LEU A 35 -5.96 -9.58 -5.59
CA LEU A 35 -5.96 -9.25 -4.16
C LEU A 35 -4.59 -9.43 -3.50
N VAL A 36 -3.84 -10.45 -3.89
CA VAL A 36 -2.47 -10.69 -3.41
C VAL A 36 -1.53 -9.61 -3.94
N VAL A 37 -1.58 -9.34 -5.25
CA VAL A 37 -0.74 -8.33 -5.92
C VAL A 37 -0.98 -6.94 -5.34
N VAL A 38 -2.23 -6.53 -5.19
CA VAL A 38 -2.58 -5.24 -4.58
C VAL A 38 -2.13 -5.21 -3.11
N GLY A 39 -2.35 -6.30 -2.37
CA GLY A 39 -1.93 -6.41 -0.97
C GLY A 39 -0.42 -6.24 -0.77
N ILE A 40 0.41 -6.79 -1.65
CA ILE A 40 1.87 -6.63 -1.57
C ILE A 40 2.32 -5.24 -2.08
N GLN A 41 1.63 -4.67 -3.07
CA GLN A 41 1.89 -3.31 -3.55
C GLN A 41 1.71 -2.26 -2.46
N PHE A 42 0.74 -2.41 -1.55
CA PHE A 42 0.56 -1.50 -0.43
C PHE A 42 1.80 -1.37 0.48
N ILE A 43 2.59 -2.45 0.62
CA ILE A 43 3.85 -2.40 1.37
C ILE A 43 4.85 -1.48 0.65
N SER A 44 4.97 -1.65 -0.67
CA SER A 44 5.86 -0.84 -1.50
C SER A 44 5.45 0.64 -1.47
N PHE A 45 4.15 0.93 -1.63
CA PHE A 45 3.63 2.29 -1.54
C PHE A 45 3.80 2.91 -0.15
N GLY A 46 3.72 2.12 0.92
CA GLY A 46 4.01 2.59 2.28
C GLY A 46 5.44 3.09 2.42
N VAL A 47 6.42 2.29 1.96
CA VAL A 47 7.84 2.68 1.98
C VAL A 47 8.10 3.91 1.13
N ILE A 48 7.53 3.95 -0.09
CA ILE A 48 7.63 5.12 -0.97
C ILE A 48 7.05 6.37 -0.29
N GLY A 49 5.90 6.24 0.37
CA GLY A 49 5.27 7.34 1.10
C GLY A 49 6.15 7.87 2.25
N GLU A 50 6.80 6.98 3.00
CA GLU A 50 7.73 7.38 4.05
C GLU A 50 8.93 8.14 3.48
N ILE A 51 9.54 7.62 2.42
CA ILE A 51 10.68 8.27 1.77
C ILE A 51 10.26 9.63 1.19
N LEU A 52 9.11 9.69 0.52
CA LEU A 52 8.58 10.91 -0.08
C LEU A 52 8.33 11.99 0.98
N SER A 53 7.76 11.62 2.12
CA SER A 53 7.56 12.55 3.24
C SER A 53 8.89 13.08 3.77
N ARG A 54 9.86 12.19 4.01
CA ARG A 54 11.21 12.58 4.46
C ARG A 54 11.89 13.51 3.46
N THR A 55 11.84 13.19 2.17
CA THR A 55 12.43 14.01 1.09
C THR A 55 11.70 15.35 0.96
N TYR A 56 10.37 15.38 1.07
CA TYR A 56 9.58 16.60 1.02
C TYR A 56 10.00 17.57 2.13
N PHE A 57 10.08 17.11 3.38
CA PHE A 57 10.49 17.96 4.49
C PHE A 57 12.00 18.28 4.48
N ALA A 58 12.86 17.36 4.04
CA ALA A 58 14.29 17.62 3.90
C ALA A 58 14.60 18.62 2.79
N SER A 59 13.81 18.63 1.71
CA SER A 59 13.96 19.55 0.57
C SER A 59 13.19 20.87 0.78
N SER A 60 12.18 20.90 1.65
CA SER A 60 11.42 22.12 1.93
C SER A 60 12.22 23.06 2.82
N LYS A 61 12.78 24.11 2.20
CA LYS A 61 13.49 25.21 2.88
C LYS A 61 12.55 26.22 3.56
N GLU A 62 11.24 26.08 3.40
CA GLU A 62 10.27 27.02 3.99
C GLU A 62 10.00 26.65 5.44
N LYS A 63 10.40 27.55 6.36
CA LYS A 63 10.02 27.43 7.77
C LYS A 63 8.49 27.47 7.86
N SER A 64 7.89 26.39 8.40
CA SER A 64 6.45 26.29 8.70
C SER A 64 6.01 27.20 9.86
N TYR A 65 6.71 28.30 10.09
CA TYR A 65 6.37 29.28 11.09
C TYR A 65 6.66 30.67 10.52
N PHE A 66 5.70 31.56 10.68
CA PHE A 66 5.87 32.97 10.40
C PHE A 66 6.14 33.67 11.74
N ILE A 67 7.30 34.30 11.85
CA ILE A 67 7.64 35.16 13.00
C ILE A 67 6.72 36.38 12.92
N ARG A 68 5.80 36.52 13.87
CA ARG A 68 5.05 37.76 14.04
C ARG A 68 5.81 38.60 15.05
N TRP A 69 6.43 39.68 14.59
CA TRP A 69 7.04 40.66 15.50
C TRP A 69 5.92 41.31 16.32
N ASN A 70 5.93 41.07 17.63
CA ASN A 70 5.14 41.85 18.58
C ASN A 70 6.00 43.07 18.95
N SER A 71 5.54 44.27 18.61
CA SER A 71 6.26 45.52 18.85
C SER A 71 6.12 46.04 20.28
N ASP A 72 5.99 45.14 21.27
CA ASP A 72 5.69 45.47 22.67
C ASP A 72 6.90 45.30 23.61
N ASP A 73 8.11 45.42 23.06
CA ASP A 73 9.38 45.40 23.79
C ASP A 73 10.05 46.79 23.84
N LYS A 74 9.24 47.86 23.81
CA LYS A 74 9.69 49.22 24.14
C LYS A 74 8.55 50.01 24.81
N GLU A 75 8.42 49.86 26.12
CA GLU A 75 8.40 50.96 27.11
C GLU A 75 8.43 50.40 28.53
#